data_AF-R5LNN3-F1
#
_entry.id   AF-R5LNN3-F1
#
_cell.length_a   1.000
_cell.length_b   1.000
_cell.length_c   1.000
_cell.angle_alpha   90.00
_cell.angle_beta   90.00
_cell.angle_gamma   90.00
#
_symmetry.space_group_name_H-M   'P 1'
#
loop_
_entity.id
_entity.type
_entity.pdbx_description
1 polymer ?
#
loop_
_entity_poly.entity_id
_entity_poly.type
_entity_poly.pdbx_seq_one_letter_code
_entity_poly.pdbx_strand_id
1 'polypeptide(L)'
;MTYDNIVHGIFLRRLNRFVCEVQVNGEVFPAHVRNTGRCTGVIAAGAEVSLQRSTDSSRKTPFTLIAVSTPQYGWVNIDSLAPNVMAGEWLSKQGFELIHPEHEFGESRIDFYMERSEERYIMEVKGCTLAENGVGLFPDAPTQRGSKHLRELSKAAGQGYHAIIAFVIMLNGVETVEPNEAIDQAFAREYSKAAASGVETKFIKCRCSADKVELI
;
A
#
# COMPACT_ATOMS: atom_id res chain seq x y z
N MET A 1 6.94 -9.42 -6.37
CA MET A 1 7.52 -8.28 -7.12
C MET A 1 8.98 -8.12 -6.75
N THR A 2 9.88 -8.07 -7.74
CA THR A 2 11.32 -7.88 -7.55
C THR A 2 11.74 -6.56 -8.19
N TYR A 3 12.67 -5.84 -7.56
CA TYR A 3 13.23 -4.59 -8.05
C TYR A 3 14.67 -4.81 -8.51
N ASP A 4 14.97 -4.37 -9.73
CA ASP A 4 16.33 -4.45 -10.28
C ASP A 4 17.13 -3.18 -9.99
N ASN A 5 18.46 -3.26 -10.17
CA ASN A 5 19.41 -2.16 -10.00
C ASN A 5 19.34 -1.49 -8.62
N ILE A 6 19.22 -2.31 -7.57
CA ILE A 6 19.15 -1.84 -6.20
C ILE A 6 20.52 -1.37 -5.71
N VAL A 7 20.50 -0.22 -5.04
CA VAL A 7 21.63 0.41 -4.37
C VAL A 7 21.19 0.78 -2.96
N HIS A 8 22.05 0.53 -1.98
CA HIS A 8 21.81 0.92 -0.60
C HIS A 8 22.29 2.35 -0.34
N GLY A 9 21.59 3.05 0.55
CA GLY A 9 21.96 4.40 0.97
C GLY A 9 21.40 4.73 2.34
N ILE A 10 21.56 5.98 2.73
CA ILE A 10 21.04 6.53 3.99
C ILE A 10 20.03 7.62 3.67
N PHE A 11 18.84 7.53 4.26
CA PHE A 11 17.85 8.59 4.16
C PHE A 11 18.32 9.83 4.95
N LEU A 12 18.32 11.00 4.31
CA LEU A 12 18.67 12.25 4.99
C LEU A 12 17.42 13.03 5.39
N ARG A 13 16.62 13.43 4.40
CA ARG A 13 15.40 14.21 4.62
C ARG A 13 14.46 14.16 3.43
N ARG A 14 13.17 14.40 3.67
CA ARG A 14 12.17 14.57 2.62
C ARG A 14 12.10 16.05 2.24
N LEU A 15 12.29 16.37 0.96
CA LEU A 15 12.20 17.76 0.47
C LEU A 15 10.76 18.16 0.19
N ASN A 16 9.99 17.22 -0.38
CA ASN A 16 8.56 17.38 -0.64
C ASN A 16 7.90 16.00 -0.83
N ARG A 17 6.61 15.97 -1.20
CA ARG A 17 5.85 14.72 -1.37
C ARG A 17 6.47 13.74 -2.36
N PHE A 18 7.27 14.19 -3.33
CA PHE A 18 7.81 13.36 -4.41
C PHE A 18 9.33 13.23 -4.42
N VAL A 19 10.05 13.98 -3.58
CA VAL A 19 11.51 14.03 -3.59
C VAL A 19 12.07 13.99 -2.17
N CYS A 20 13.08 13.16 -1.96
CA CYS A 20 13.93 13.16 -0.77
C CYS A 20 15.41 13.30 -1.16
N GLU A 21 16.24 13.58 -0.17
CA GLU A 21 17.69 13.47 -0.27
C GLU A 21 18.14 12.19 0.43
N VAL A 22 19.07 11.50 -0.24
CA VAL A 22 19.69 10.26 0.24
C VAL A 22 21.19 10.35 0.05
N GLN A 23 21.95 9.72 0.95
CA GLN A 23 23.39 9.58 0.81
C GLN A 23 23.71 8.20 0.23
N VAL A 24 24.45 8.16 -0.87
CA VAL A 24 24.92 6.94 -1.52
C VAL A 24 26.43 7.08 -1.72
N ASN A 25 27.22 6.12 -1.19
CA ASN A 25 28.69 6.15 -1.26
C ASN A 25 29.33 7.47 -0.78
N GLY A 26 28.73 8.14 0.21
CA GLY A 26 29.23 9.40 0.76
C GLY A 26 28.75 10.67 0.05
N GLU A 27 28.09 10.54 -1.10
CA GLU A 27 27.56 11.67 -1.87
C GLU A 27 26.03 11.79 -1.70
N VAL A 28 25.53 13.02 -1.73
CA VAL A 28 24.09 13.33 -1.57
C VAL A 28 23.41 13.40 -2.93
N PHE A 29 22.34 12.62 -3.10
CA PHE A 29 21.54 12.60 -4.32
C PHE A 29 20.06 12.85 -4.03
N PRO A 30 19.33 13.49 -4.97
CA PRO A 30 17.88 13.51 -4.92
C PRO A 30 17.32 12.15 -5.37
N ALA A 31 16.36 11.62 -4.63
CA ALA A 31 15.63 10.41 -4.98
C ALA A 31 14.13 10.70 -5.11
N HIS A 32 13.49 10.06 -6.07
CA HIS A 32 12.04 10.10 -6.20
C HIS A 32 11.37 9.25 -5.12
N VAL A 33 10.31 9.77 -4.50
CA VAL A 33 9.46 9.03 -3.57
C VAL A 33 8.20 8.60 -4.31
N ARG A 34 8.06 7.30 -4.58
CA ARG A 34 6.85 6.68 -5.16
C ARG A 34 5.78 6.44 -4.07
N ASN A 35 5.51 7.46 -3.28
CA ASN A 35 4.48 7.43 -2.25
C ASN A 35 4.01 8.85 -1.93
N THR A 36 2.75 9.15 -2.17
CA THR A 36 2.16 10.47 -1.87
C THR A 36 1.73 10.61 -0.41
N GLY A 37 1.64 9.50 0.33
CA GLY A 37 1.40 9.46 1.76
C GLY A 37 2.52 10.12 2.55
N ARG A 38 2.25 10.37 3.83
CA ARG A 38 3.24 11.02 4.70
C ARG A 38 4.37 10.06 5.04
N CYS A 39 4.11 8.75 5.02
CA CYS A 39 5.04 7.72 5.48
C CYS A 39 5.49 8.01 6.92
N THR A 40 4.58 8.60 7.71
CA THR A 40 4.82 8.97 9.11
C THR A 40 5.12 7.70 9.89
N GLY A 41 6.19 7.71 10.68
CA GLY A 41 6.63 6.55 11.46
C GLY A 41 7.53 5.55 10.71
N VAL A 42 7.63 5.63 9.37
CA VAL A 42 8.47 4.72 8.57
C VAL A 42 9.80 5.37 8.18
N ILE A 43 9.76 6.64 7.77
CA ILE A 43 10.92 7.33 7.22
C ILE A 43 11.57 8.21 8.30
N ALA A 44 12.72 7.77 8.81
CA ALA A 44 13.52 8.52 9.78
C ALA A 44 14.87 8.93 9.17
N ALA A 45 15.37 10.12 9.53
CA ALA A 45 16.73 10.54 9.18
C ALA A 45 17.75 9.53 9.72
N GLY A 46 18.72 9.14 8.89
CA GLY A 46 19.72 8.13 9.21
C GLY A 46 19.29 6.69 8.94
N ALA A 47 18.04 6.44 8.55
CA ALA A 47 17.58 5.10 8.20
C ALA A 47 18.29 4.57 6.95
N GLU A 48 18.63 3.29 6.95
CA GLU A 48 19.09 2.61 5.74
C GLU A 48 17.93 2.53 4.73
N VAL A 49 18.23 2.77 3.47
CA VAL A 49 17.25 2.74 2.38
C VAL A 49 17.74 1.90 1.22
N SER A 50 16.77 1.27 0.58
CA SER A 50 16.94 0.63 -0.72
C SER A 50 16.42 1.55 -1.82
N LEU A 51 17.28 1.77 -2.81
CA LEU A 51 17.08 2.70 -3.91
C LEU A 51 17.18 1.94 -5.23
N GLN A 52 16.19 2.10 -6.09
CA GLN A 52 16.31 1.66 -7.48
C GLN A 52 17.01 2.74 -8.28
N ARG A 53 18.16 2.40 -8.88
CA ARG A 53 18.88 3.29 -9.80
C ARG A 53 18.18 3.32 -11.16
N SER A 54 17.95 4.53 -11.66
CA SER A 54 17.43 4.75 -13.00
C SER A 54 18.47 4.38 -14.06
N THR A 55 18.03 3.74 -15.15
CA THR A 55 18.80 3.57 -16.38
C THR A 55 18.70 4.80 -17.31
N ASP A 56 17.67 5.63 -17.13
CA ASP A 56 17.50 6.90 -17.84
C ASP A 56 18.34 8.00 -17.18
N SER A 57 19.36 8.46 -17.90
CA SER A 57 20.29 9.51 -17.49
C SER A 57 19.69 10.92 -17.57
N SER A 58 18.53 11.10 -18.20
CA SER A 58 17.84 12.39 -18.30
C SER A 58 17.03 12.74 -17.04
N ARG A 59 16.81 11.76 -16.14
CA ARG A 59 16.04 11.97 -14.91
C ARG A 59 16.75 12.91 -13.95
N LYS A 60 16.02 13.92 -13.47
CA LYS A 60 16.45 14.81 -12.37
C LYS A 60 16.71 14.07 -11.05
N THR A 61 16.06 12.91 -10.87
CA THR A 61 16.24 12.01 -9.73
C THR A 61 16.86 10.70 -10.23
N PRO A 62 18.17 10.46 -10.04
CA PRO A 62 18.82 9.24 -10.51
C PRO A 62 18.36 7.99 -9.75
N PHE A 63 17.72 8.17 -8.59
CA PHE A 63 17.24 7.09 -7.74
C PHE A 63 15.73 7.20 -7.49
N THR A 64 15.11 6.07 -7.19
CA THR A 64 13.77 5.99 -6.63
C THR A 64 13.81 5.23 -5.32
N LEU A 65 13.23 5.79 -4.26
CA LEU A 65 13.13 5.15 -2.95
C LEU A 65 12.12 4.00 -2.99
N ILE A 66 12.59 2.79 -2.68
CA ILE A 66 11.81 1.54 -2.75
C ILE A 66 11.41 1.07 -1.35
N ALA A 67 12.40 0.93 -0.47
CA ALA A 67 12.19 0.42 0.88
C ALA A 67 13.04 1.17 1.89
N VAL A 68 12.58 1.16 3.13
CA VAL A 68 13.25 1.79 4.27
C VAL A 68 13.42 0.73 5.35
N SER A 69 14.62 0.62 5.90
CA SER A 69 14.91 -0.27 7.01
C SER A 69 14.46 0.39 8.32
N THR A 70 13.71 -0.35 9.11
CA THR A 70 13.19 0.06 10.40
C THR A 70 13.69 -0.89 11.48
N PRO A 71 13.98 -0.42 12.71
CA PRO A 71 14.40 -1.31 13.79
C PRO A 71 13.36 -2.39 14.14
N GLN A 72 12.08 -2.08 13.99
CA GLN A 72 10.98 -2.95 14.44
C GLN A 72 10.53 -3.96 13.38
N TYR A 73 10.48 -3.56 12.11
CA TYR A 73 9.89 -4.38 11.04
C TYR A 73 10.91 -4.77 9.96
N GLY A 74 12.19 -4.44 10.15
CA GLY A 74 13.20 -4.59 9.10
C GLY A 74 12.82 -3.74 7.89
N TRP A 75 12.88 -4.31 6.69
CA TRP A 75 12.52 -3.61 5.47
C TRP A 75 11.01 -3.38 5.36
N VAL A 76 10.63 -2.12 5.14
CA VAL A 76 9.27 -1.69 4.82
C VAL A 76 9.27 -1.17 3.39
N ASN A 77 8.50 -1.80 2.51
CA ASN A 77 8.36 -1.31 1.14
C ASN A 77 7.39 -0.13 1.12
N ILE A 78 7.84 0.99 0.55
CA ILE A 78 7.07 2.23 0.50
C ILE A 78 6.49 2.52 -0.89
N ASP A 79 6.72 1.66 -1.88
CA ASP A 79 6.24 1.85 -3.24
C ASP A 79 4.71 1.69 -3.27
N SER A 80 3.99 2.79 -3.49
CA SER A 80 2.53 2.78 -3.47
C SER A 80 1.90 1.97 -4.62
N LEU A 81 2.68 1.56 -5.62
CA LEU A 81 2.20 0.68 -6.70
C LEU A 81 2.24 -0.80 -6.31
N ALA A 82 3.12 -1.20 -5.40
CA ALA A 82 3.30 -2.60 -5.02
C ALA A 82 2.04 -3.25 -4.40
N PRO A 83 1.21 -2.56 -3.58
CA PRO A 83 -0.02 -3.13 -3.05
C PRO A 83 -0.96 -3.73 -4.12
N ASN A 84 -1.27 -2.99 -5.19
CA ASN A 84 -2.15 -3.51 -6.24
C ASN A 84 -1.52 -4.69 -6.99
N VAL A 85 -0.19 -4.68 -7.20
CA VAL A 85 0.52 -5.81 -7.82
C VAL A 85 0.42 -7.06 -6.93
N MET A 86 0.63 -6.93 -5.62
CA MET A 86 0.55 -8.04 -4.67
C MET A 86 -0.87 -8.53 -4.48
N ALA A 87 -1.86 -7.65 -4.47
CA ALA A 87 -3.27 -8.03 -4.47
C ALA A 87 -3.64 -8.82 -5.73
N GLY A 88 -3.20 -8.37 -6.92
CA GLY A 88 -3.41 -9.09 -8.17
C GLY A 88 -2.76 -10.48 -8.17
N GLU A 89 -1.51 -10.58 -7.69
CA GLU A 89 -0.84 -11.88 -7.53
C GLU A 89 -1.60 -12.78 -6.54
N TRP A 90 -2.10 -12.23 -5.44
CA TRP A 90 -2.88 -12.97 -4.46
C TRP A 90 -4.18 -13.49 -5.07
N LEU A 91 -4.91 -12.64 -5.80
CA LEU A 91 -6.16 -12.96 -6.50
C LEU A 91 -5.99 -14.09 -7.52
N SER A 92 -4.87 -14.11 -8.25
CA SER A 92 -4.56 -15.17 -9.23
C SER A 92 -4.54 -16.59 -8.61
N LYS A 93 -4.37 -16.68 -7.28
CA LYS A 93 -4.32 -17.94 -6.52
C LYS A 93 -5.65 -18.29 -5.85
N GLN A 94 -6.70 -17.47 -5.99
CA GLN A 94 -7.99 -17.64 -5.30
C GLN A 94 -9.07 -18.35 -6.14
N GLY A 95 -8.74 -18.79 -7.36
CA GLY A 95 -9.66 -19.53 -8.23
C GLY A 95 -10.78 -18.69 -8.83
N PHE A 96 -10.55 -17.39 -9.05
CA PHE A 96 -11.46 -16.55 -9.84
C PHE A 96 -11.33 -16.88 -11.33
N GLU A 97 -12.46 -16.90 -12.03
CA GLU A 97 -12.55 -17.14 -13.48
C GLU A 97 -12.26 -15.85 -14.26
N LEU A 98 -12.62 -14.70 -13.67
CA LEU A 98 -12.31 -13.37 -14.19
C LEU A 98 -11.68 -12.52 -13.09
N ILE A 99 -10.61 -11.80 -13.44
CA ILE A 99 -10.04 -10.72 -12.63
C ILE A 99 -9.87 -9.52 -13.55
N HIS A 100 -10.66 -8.48 -13.31
CA HIS A 100 -10.68 -7.25 -14.09
C HIS A 100 -10.23 -6.06 -13.21
N PRO A 101 -8.98 -5.57 -13.35
CA PRO A 101 -8.50 -4.43 -12.59
C PRO A 101 -9.17 -3.12 -13.03
N GLU A 102 -9.06 -2.08 -12.22
CA GLU A 102 -9.47 -0.70 -12.57
C GLU A 102 -10.95 -0.61 -13.02
N HIS A 103 -11.85 -1.25 -12.27
CA HIS A 103 -13.27 -1.37 -12.61
C HIS A 103 -14.08 -0.15 -12.16
N GLU A 104 -14.91 0.40 -13.05
CA GLU A 104 -15.80 1.51 -12.71
C GLU A 104 -17.06 1.01 -11.99
N PHE A 105 -17.31 1.54 -10.79
CA PHE A 105 -18.50 1.24 -10.00
C PHE A 105 -19.02 2.50 -9.32
N GLY A 106 -20.29 2.83 -9.58
CA GLY A 106 -20.90 4.06 -9.08
C GLY A 106 -20.15 5.30 -9.59
N GLU A 107 -19.61 6.08 -8.66
CA GLU A 107 -18.81 7.27 -8.96
C GLU A 107 -17.31 7.10 -8.70
N SER A 108 -16.85 5.86 -8.57
CA SER A 108 -15.47 5.51 -8.25
C SER A 108 -14.92 4.48 -9.22
N ARG A 109 -13.60 4.36 -9.20
CA ARG A 109 -12.90 3.22 -9.78
C ARG A 109 -12.36 2.38 -8.64
N ILE A 110 -12.83 1.13 -8.59
CA ILE A 110 -12.43 0.12 -7.62
C ILE A 110 -11.28 -0.69 -8.22
N ASP A 111 -10.33 -1.09 -7.39
CA ASP A 111 -9.10 -1.71 -7.86
C ASP A 111 -9.34 -3.02 -8.62
N PHE A 112 -10.28 -3.87 -8.19
CA PHE A 112 -10.59 -5.14 -8.85
C PHE A 112 -12.09 -5.47 -8.86
N TYR A 113 -12.57 -5.96 -10.00
CA TYR A 113 -13.79 -6.75 -10.14
C TYR A 113 -13.40 -8.21 -10.41
N MET A 114 -14.07 -9.16 -9.79
CA MET A 114 -13.80 -10.59 -9.98
C MET A 114 -15.09 -11.40 -10.11
N GLU A 115 -15.02 -12.53 -10.81
CA GLU A 115 -16.12 -13.50 -10.93
C GLU A 115 -15.62 -14.90 -10.58
N ARG A 116 -16.48 -15.65 -9.87
CA ARG A 116 -16.29 -17.07 -9.60
C ARG A 116 -17.65 -17.74 -9.59
N SER A 117 -17.88 -18.67 -10.52
CA SER A 117 -19.21 -19.23 -10.77
C SER A 117 -20.24 -18.11 -11.03
N GLU A 118 -21.39 -18.10 -10.36
CA GLU A 118 -22.42 -17.07 -10.53
C GLU A 118 -22.24 -15.85 -9.61
N GLU A 119 -21.16 -15.83 -8.82
CA GLU A 119 -20.91 -14.80 -7.82
C GLU A 119 -20.00 -13.70 -8.36
N ARG A 120 -20.33 -12.45 -7.98
CA ARG A 120 -19.60 -11.25 -8.37
C ARG A 120 -18.94 -10.61 -7.17
N TYR A 121 -17.68 -10.23 -7.33
CA TYR A 121 -16.85 -9.68 -6.28
C TYR A 121 -16.33 -8.31 -6.71
N ILE A 122 -16.19 -7.40 -5.75
CA ILE A 122 -15.38 -6.20 -5.93
C ILE A 122 -14.41 -6.05 -4.76
N MET A 123 -13.20 -5.60 -5.03
CA MET A 123 -12.16 -5.43 -4.03
C MET A 123 -11.44 -4.10 -4.19
N GLU A 124 -11.44 -3.32 -3.12
CA GLU A 124 -10.59 -2.13 -2.98
C GLU A 124 -9.33 -2.49 -2.18
N VAL A 125 -8.17 -2.08 -2.67
CA VAL A 125 -6.87 -2.32 -2.06
C VAL A 125 -6.39 -1.09 -1.29
N LYS A 126 -5.80 -1.33 -0.12
CA LYS A 126 -5.13 -0.35 0.72
C LYS A 126 -3.75 -0.87 1.11
N GLY A 127 -2.69 -0.12 0.77
CA GLY A 127 -1.36 -0.40 1.27
C GLY A 127 -1.22 0.03 2.74
N CYS A 128 -0.71 -0.84 3.60
CA CYS A 128 -0.44 -0.54 5.00
C CYS A 128 1.07 -0.52 5.25
N THR A 129 1.58 0.64 5.67
CA THR A 129 2.99 0.86 6.02
C THR A 129 3.17 1.44 7.42
N LEU A 130 2.08 1.72 8.13
CA LEU A 130 2.09 2.17 9.52
C LEU A 130 1.65 1.03 10.44
N ALA A 131 2.33 0.85 11.57
CA ALA A 131 1.91 -0.08 12.61
C ALA A 131 2.32 0.41 13.99
N GLU A 132 1.47 0.15 14.97
CA GLU A 132 1.69 0.42 16.39
C GLU A 132 1.35 -0.83 17.20
N ASN A 133 2.20 -1.17 18.17
CA ASN A 133 2.02 -2.35 19.04
C ASN A 133 1.77 -3.67 18.27
N GLY A 134 2.37 -3.82 17.08
CA GLY A 134 2.23 -5.01 16.25
C GLY A 134 0.97 -5.07 15.38
N VAL A 135 0.11 -4.04 15.44
CA VAL A 135 -1.10 -3.92 14.63
C VAL A 135 -0.89 -2.85 13.56
N GLY A 136 -1.20 -3.19 12.30
CA GLY A 136 -1.18 -2.24 11.20
C GLY A 136 -2.28 -1.20 11.33
N LEU A 137 -2.04 0.01 10.85
CA LEU A 137 -2.98 1.12 10.94
C LEU A 137 -3.18 1.77 9.58
N PHE A 138 -4.44 2.06 9.24
CA PHE A 138 -4.78 2.80 8.04
C PHE A 138 -5.91 3.81 8.30
N PRO A 139 -5.83 5.05 7.79
CA PRO A 139 -4.74 5.60 6.99
C PRO A 139 -3.61 6.21 7.85
N ASP A 140 -2.50 6.59 7.21
CA ASP A 140 -1.40 7.38 7.81
C ASP A 140 -1.61 8.91 7.68
N ALA A 141 -2.66 9.32 6.95
CA ALA A 141 -3.14 10.69 6.82
C ALA A 141 -4.65 10.71 6.46
N PRO A 142 -5.40 11.79 6.77
CA PRO A 142 -6.82 11.87 6.42
C PRO A 142 -7.11 11.56 4.94
N THR A 143 -8.13 10.74 4.66
CA THR A 143 -8.47 10.21 3.34
C THR A 143 -9.97 10.26 3.02
N GLN A 144 -10.38 11.36 2.38
CA GLN A 144 -11.75 11.49 1.86
C GLN A 144 -12.04 10.45 0.77
N ARG A 145 -11.05 10.12 -0.07
CA ARG A 145 -11.17 9.10 -1.12
C ARG A 145 -11.39 7.71 -0.52
N GLY A 146 -10.64 7.34 0.52
CA GLY A 146 -10.85 6.05 1.20
C GLY A 146 -12.25 5.93 1.79
N SER A 147 -12.75 7.01 2.43
CA SER A 147 -14.12 7.06 2.93
C SER A 147 -15.18 6.95 1.81
N LYS A 148 -14.94 7.58 0.65
CA LYS A 148 -15.82 7.43 -0.52
C LYS A 148 -15.87 5.97 -0.99
N HIS A 149 -14.73 5.32 -1.09
CA HIS A 149 -14.66 3.94 -1.60
C HIS A 149 -15.35 2.95 -0.66
N LEU A 150 -15.26 3.13 0.68
CA LEU A 150 -16.01 2.32 1.65
C LEU A 150 -17.54 2.43 1.47
N ARG A 151 -18.04 3.62 1.13
CA ARG A 151 -19.47 3.80 0.80
C ARG A 151 -19.86 3.08 -0.48
N GLU A 152 -19.01 3.12 -1.51
CA GLU A 152 -19.26 2.38 -2.75
C GLU A 152 -19.23 0.86 -2.52
N LEU A 153 -18.30 0.35 -1.71
CA LEU A 153 -18.29 -1.07 -1.29
C LEU A 153 -19.58 -1.45 -0.54
N SER A 154 -20.04 -0.59 0.36
CA SER A 154 -21.30 -0.82 1.11
C SER A 154 -22.51 -0.87 0.16
N LYS A 155 -22.56 0.00 -0.85
CA LYS A 155 -23.61 -0.04 -1.89
C LYS A 155 -23.55 -1.33 -2.71
N ALA A 156 -22.35 -1.77 -3.09
CA ALA A 156 -22.16 -3.00 -3.85
C ALA A 156 -22.60 -4.24 -3.08
N ALA A 157 -22.27 -4.31 -1.78
CA ALA A 157 -22.77 -5.37 -0.90
C ALA A 157 -24.31 -5.44 -0.92
N GLY A 158 -24.98 -4.29 -0.83
CA GLY A 158 -26.44 -4.20 -0.96
C GLY A 158 -27.01 -4.57 -2.34
N GLN A 159 -26.17 -4.62 -3.39
CA GLN A 159 -26.54 -5.03 -4.74
C GLN A 159 -26.19 -6.50 -5.05
N GLY A 160 -25.78 -7.27 -4.02
CA GLY A 160 -25.46 -8.69 -4.15
C GLY A 160 -24.02 -8.98 -4.60
N TYR A 161 -23.11 -8.01 -4.50
CA TYR A 161 -21.68 -8.27 -4.69
C TYR A 161 -21.04 -8.74 -3.37
N HIS A 162 -20.07 -9.62 -3.47
CA HIS A 162 -19.09 -9.82 -2.40
C HIS A 162 -18.10 -8.65 -2.41
N ALA A 163 -18.37 -7.65 -1.58
CA ALA A 163 -17.54 -6.44 -1.49
C ALA A 163 -16.41 -6.65 -0.47
N ILE A 164 -15.18 -6.34 -0.86
CA ILE A 164 -13.97 -6.57 -0.07
C ILE A 164 -13.16 -5.28 0.06
N ILE A 165 -12.72 -4.98 1.27
CA ILE A 165 -11.57 -4.10 1.50
C ILE A 165 -10.35 -4.96 1.87
N ALA A 166 -9.31 -4.90 1.05
CA ALA A 166 -8.08 -5.65 1.24
C ALA A 166 -6.97 -4.71 1.71
N PHE A 167 -6.37 -5.01 2.85
CA PHE A 167 -5.15 -4.35 3.30
C PHE A 167 -3.95 -5.20 2.91
N VAL A 168 -3.09 -4.65 2.05
CA VAL A 168 -1.80 -5.26 1.72
C VAL A 168 -0.77 -4.73 2.70
N ILE A 169 -0.27 -5.61 3.55
CA ILE A 169 0.61 -5.28 4.68
C ILE A 169 2.05 -5.32 4.20
N MET A 170 2.68 -4.14 4.16
CA MET A 170 4.04 -3.94 3.67
C MET A 170 5.06 -3.83 4.83
N LEU A 171 4.70 -4.41 5.98
CA LEU A 171 5.45 -4.44 7.23
C LEU A 171 5.64 -5.90 7.64
N ASN A 172 6.88 -6.34 7.81
CA ASN A 172 7.14 -7.72 8.23
C ASN A 172 6.62 -7.95 9.66
N GLY A 173 5.99 -9.10 9.92
CA GLY A 173 5.53 -9.49 11.26
C GLY A 173 4.22 -8.85 11.71
N VAL A 174 3.58 -8.05 10.85
CA VAL A 174 2.25 -7.50 11.09
C VAL A 174 1.19 -8.38 10.42
N GLU A 175 0.16 -8.75 11.18
CA GLU A 175 -0.82 -9.75 10.76
C GLU A 175 -2.22 -9.16 10.48
N THR A 176 -2.53 -8.02 11.09
CA THR A 176 -3.85 -7.37 10.99
C THR A 176 -3.69 -5.87 10.78
N VAL A 177 -4.76 -5.24 10.28
CA VAL A 177 -4.86 -3.80 10.12
C VAL A 177 -6.16 -3.29 10.71
N GLU A 178 -6.08 -2.20 11.45
CA GLU A 178 -7.22 -1.51 12.06
C GLU A 178 -7.36 -0.07 11.50
N PRO A 179 -8.57 0.49 11.51
CA PRO A 179 -8.76 1.88 11.14
C PRO A 179 -8.09 2.81 12.16
N ASN A 180 -7.26 3.74 11.68
CA ASN A 180 -6.60 4.72 12.52
C ASN A 180 -7.55 5.89 12.83
N GLU A 181 -8.41 5.73 13.84
CA GLU A 181 -9.41 6.75 14.23
C GLU A 181 -8.76 8.07 14.66
N ALA A 182 -7.58 8.02 15.28
CA ALA A 182 -6.84 9.22 15.71
C ALA A 182 -6.40 10.09 14.52
N ILE A 183 -6.16 9.48 13.36
CA ILE A 183 -5.79 10.17 12.12
C ILE A 183 -7.03 10.54 11.29
N ASP A 184 -8.00 9.63 11.15
CA ASP A 184 -9.20 9.87 10.36
C ASP A 184 -10.44 9.19 10.96
N GLN A 185 -11.11 9.94 11.83
CA GLN A 185 -12.37 9.51 12.43
C GLN A 185 -13.48 9.25 11.41
N ALA A 186 -13.47 9.96 10.27
CA ALA A 186 -14.48 9.76 9.23
C ALA A 186 -14.26 8.42 8.53
N PHE A 187 -13.01 8.09 8.19
CA PHE A 187 -12.66 6.78 7.64
C PHE A 187 -13.03 5.65 8.60
N ALA A 188 -12.69 5.76 9.88
CA ALA A 188 -13.01 4.75 10.89
C ALA A 188 -14.52 4.48 10.98
N ARG A 189 -15.35 5.54 11.01
CA ARG A 189 -16.81 5.40 11.00
C ARG A 189 -17.33 4.72 9.74
N GLU A 190 -16.84 5.11 8.57
CA GLU A 190 -17.27 4.48 7.32
C GLU A 190 -16.80 3.03 7.21
N TYR A 191 -15.65 2.70 7.80
CA TYR A 191 -15.14 1.32 7.87
C TYR A 191 -16.06 0.45 8.71
N SER A 192 -16.48 0.92 9.90
CA SER A 192 -17.45 0.20 10.74
C SER A 192 -18.81 0.03 10.05
N LYS A 193 -19.31 1.06 9.33
CA LYS A 193 -20.56 0.97 8.57
C LYS A 193 -20.46 -0.03 7.41
N ALA A 194 -19.32 -0.04 6.71
CA ALA A 194 -19.08 -0.98 5.62
C ALA A 194 -19.09 -2.42 6.12
N ALA A 195 -18.39 -2.71 7.23
CA ALA A 195 -18.42 -4.01 7.87
C ALA A 195 -19.86 -4.42 8.25
N ALA A 196 -20.63 -3.51 8.86
CA ALA A 196 -22.03 -3.76 9.20
C ALA A 196 -22.95 -3.98 7.98
N SER A 197 -22.53 -3.50 6.80
CA SER A 197 -23.24 -3.68 5.52
C SER A 197 -22.82 -4.95 4.77
N GLY A 198 -21.93 -5.77 5.36
CA GLY A 198 -21.46 -7.02 4.77
C GLY A 198 -20.18 -6.90 3.95
N VAL A 199 -19.46 -5.78 4.02
CA VAL A 199 -18.14 -5.65 3.38
C VAL A 199 -17.10 -6.46 4.17
N GLU A 200 -16.46 -7.42 3.50
CA GLU A 200 -15.41 -8.25 4.09
C GLU A 200 -14.08 -7.52 4.16
N THR A 201 -13.31 -7.78 5.22
CA THR A 201 -11.91 -7.34 5.31
C THR A 201 -10.98 -8.51 5.02
N LYS A 202 -9.97 -8.29 4.17
CA LYS A 202 -8.86 -9.24 3.95
C LYS A 202 -7.53 -8.60 4.30
N PHE A 203 -6.66 -9.38 4.93
CA PHE A 203 -5.28 -9.01 5.20
C PHE A 203 -4.38 -9.82 4.27
N ILE A 204 -3.75 -9.14 3.31
CA ILE A 204 -2.81 -9.73 2.36
C ILE A 204 -1.42 -9.43 2.89
N LYS A 205 -0.76 -10.46 3.40
CA LYS A 205 0.52 -10.32 4.08
C LYS A 205 1.66 -10.45 3.08
N CYS A 206 2.66 -9.60 3.24
CA CYS A 206 3.86 -9.63 2.43
C CYS A 206 5.10 -9.75 3.31
N ARG A 207 6.11 -10.45 2.80
CA ARG A 207 7.50 -10.30 3.24
C ARG A 207 8.18 -9.26 2.37
N CYS A 208 8.77 -8.27 3.01
CA CYS A 208 9.54 -7.21 2.38
C CYS A 208 11.04 -7.41 2.68
N SER A 209 11.86 -7.43 1.63
CA SER A 209 13.32 -7.30 1.69
C SER A 209 13.75 -5.96 1.07
N ALA A 210 15.05 -5.71 0.98
CA ALA A 210 15.59 -4.52 0.33
C ALA A 210 15.13 -4.41 -1.14
N ASP A 211 14.98 -5.53 -1.84
CA ASP A 211 14.82 -5.62 -3.28
C ASP A 211 13.58 -6.38 -3.73
N LYS A 212 12.77 -6.90 -2.80
CA LYS A 212 11.65 -7.78 -3.11
C LYS A 212 10.48 -7.58 -2.16
N VAL A 213 9.29 -7.75 -2.70
CA VAL A 213 8.05 -7.95 -1.96
C VAL A 213 7.42 -9.25 -2.44
N GLU A 214 7.06 -10.13 -1.53
CA GLU A 214 6.44 -11.42 -1.85
C GLU A 214 5.31 -11.75 -0.87
N LEU A 215 4.28 -12.45 -1.36
CA LEU A 215 3.18 -12.92 -0.53
C LEU A 215 3.65 -14.01 0.45
N ILE A 216 3.05 -14.05 1.64
CA ILE A 216 3.25 -15.09 2.66
C ILE A 216 1.97 -15.77 3.11
#